data_AF-A0A0R1LQL0-F1
#
_entry.id   AF-A0A0R1LQL0-F1
#
_cell.length_a   1.000
_cell.length_b   1.000
_cell.length_c   1.000
_cell.angle_alpha   90.00
_cell.angle_beta   90.00
_cell.angle_gamma   90.00
#
_symmetry.space_group_name_H-M   'P 1'
#
loop_
_entity.id
_entity.type
_entity.pdbx_description
1 polymer ?
#
loop_
_entity_poly.entity_id
_entity_poly.type
_entity_poly.pdbx_seq_one_letter_code
_entity_poly.pdbx_strand_id
1 'polypeptide(L)'
;MKFLIADLTNQSDNERSKQNLGESKMAEQLSKRVTLIEAFYDLVFVYMISRATALIHQLTDGVVKPTTFLIFTFVVIVFINSWMVQTVFTNRYGSSSWSDMFYAFVDMAIVLYMSNSFSGSLTYDLHPFFIAAGLLSATLLAQYLGVRLKTAAQIDQQIATVFIYILLIRTCTLLIAGFIPEPIGIPLALVGIISSWIAPSFTGKYTKHHPIIFSHLVERLSLLTIIMFGETIVAIAGYFTKQTLSIGSVMVFAVVVALFFTYIAEFDHLINNQRRGETGNLLIYLHYPIIFGLSLITVALNFVGELDHNFDFPVTMLYLGLLLFYIGIGLATRFNRQPFAHGLFTRTIFILSWIIAFAAALMAEDFYTIVTITLVDTLLISYLMFQEVKLHV
;
A
#
# COMPACT_ATOMS: atom_id res chain seq x y z
N MET A 1 -24.67 -54.04 -27.44
CA MET A 1 -24.81 -53.55 -26.05
C MET A 1 -23.47 -53.28 -25.36
N LYS A 2 -22.52 -54.22 -25.30
CA LYS A 2 -21.18 -54.00 -24.69
C LYS A 2 -20.37 -52.85 -25.34
N PHE A 3 -20.46 -52.67 -26.66
CA PHE A 3 -19.75 -51.59 -27.38
C PHE A 3 -20.33 -50.20 -27.07
N LEU A 4 -21.65 -50.09 -26.89
CA LEU A 4 -22.32 -48.82 -26.60
C LEU A 4 -22.05 -48.35 -25.16
N ILE A 5 -21.96 -49.29 -24.22
CA ILE A 5 -21.64 -49.01 -22.81
C ILE A 5 -20.19 -48.54 -22.68
N ALA A 6 -19.25 -49.17 -23.39
CA ALA A 6 -17.83 -48.78 -23.37
C ALA A 6 -17.61 -47.35 -23.87
N ASP A 7 -18.32 -46.95 -24.92
CA ASP A 7 -18.21 -45.60 -25.52
C ASP A 7 -18.78 -44.51 -24.60
N LEU A 8 -19.90 -44.79 -23.92
CA LEU A 8 -20.50 -43.90 -22.92
C LEU A 8 -19.61 -43.73 -21.68
N THR A 9 -18.95 -44.80 -21.20
CA THR A 9 -17.96 -44.69 -20.11
C THR A 9 -16.77 -43.84 -20.51
N ASN A 10 -16.25 -44.02 -21.73
CA ASN A 10 -15.08 -43.27 -22.22
C ASN A 10 -15.39 -41.78 -22.41
N GLN A 11 -16.59 -41.43 -22.88
CA GLN A 11 -17.05 -40.04 -22.92
C GLN A 11 -17.16 -39.43 -21.52
N SER A 12 -17.74 -40.16 -20.55
CA SER A 12 -17.90 -39.66 -19.18
C SER A 12 -16.57 -39.45 -18.45
N ASP A 13 -15.58 -40.32 -18.68
CA ASP A 13 -14.24 -40.19 -18.10
C ASP A 13 -13.46 -39.03 -18.74
N ASN A 14 -13.65 -38.79 -20.03
CA ASN A 14 -13.02 -37.67 -20.73
C ASN A 14 -13.63 -36.31 -20.32
N GLU A 15 -14.94 -36.26 -20.04
CA GLU A 15 -15.60 -35.07 -19.47
C GLU A 15 -15.15 -34.82 -18.03
N ARG A 16 -15.06 -35.87 -17.19
CA ARG A 16 -14.49 -35.75 -15.84
C ARG A 16 -13.03 -35.32 -15.84
N SER A 17 -12.20 -35.81 -16.76
CA SER A 17 -10.79 -35.38 -16.85
C SER A 17 -10.68 -33.92 -17.29
N LYS A 18 -11.49 -33.48 -18.26
CA LYS A 18 -11.53 -32.06 -18.67
C LYS A 18 -12.06 -31.15 -17.55
N GLN A 19 -13.05 -31.60 -16.80
CA GLN A 19 -13.57 -30.89 -15.65
C GLN A 19 -12.53 -30.80 -14.54
N ASN A 20 -11.86 -31.90 -14.18
CA ASN A 20 -10.78 -31.92 -13.20
C ASN A 20 -9.57 -31.08 -13.63
N LEU A 21 -9.23 -31.07 -14.92
CA LEU A 21 -8.15 -30.23 -15.46
C LEU A 21 -8.55 -28.74 -15.44
N GLY A 22 -9.82 -28.44 -15.69
CA GLY A 22 -10.40 -27.11 -15.55
C GLY A 22 -10.38 -26.64 -14.10
N GLU A 23 -10.84 -27.48 -13.17
CA GLU A 23 -10.84 -27.22 -11.73
C GLU A 23 -9.42 -27.08 -11.16
N SER A 24 -8.46 -27.91 -11.62
CA SER A 24 -7.04 -27.81 -11.27
C SER A 24 -6.42 -26.51 -11.76
N LYS A 25 -6.63 -26.13 -13.02
CA LYS A 25 -6.14 -24.83 -13.56
C LYS A 25 -6.82 -23.64 -12.88
N MET A 26 -8.09 -23.79 -12.51
CA MET A 26 -8.83 -22.78 -11.74
C MET A 26 -8.34 -22.66 -10.31
N ALA A 27 -7.94 -23.77 -9.67
CA ALA A 27 -7.31 -23.77 -8.35
C ALA A 27 -5.90 -23.17 -8.39
N GLU A 28 -5.12 -23.48 -9.43
CA GLU A 28 -3.78 -22.93 -9.64
C GLU A 28 -3.81 -21.41 -9.90
N GLN A 29 -4.81 -20.91 -10.63
CA GLN A 29 -5.07 -19.47 -10.78
C GLN A 29 -5.46 -18.78 -9.45
N LEU A 30 -5.98 -19.51 -8.47
CA LEU A 30 -6.37 -18.97 -7.16
C LEU A 30 -5.22 -18.93 -6.14
N SER A 31 -4.13 -19.68 -6.38
CA SER A 31 -3.08 -19.95 -5.38
C SER A 31 -1.68 -19.47 -5.78
N LYS A 32 -1.56 -18.39 -6.57
CA LYS A 32 -0.26 -17.75 -6.75
C LYS A 32 0.21 -17.18 -5.40
N ARG A 33 1.28 -17.77 -4.86
CA ARG A 33 1.92 -17.33 -3.62
C ARG A 33 2.96 -16.26 -3.93
N VAL A 34 3.21 -15.40 -2.95
CA VAL A 34 4.24 -14.37 -3.08
C VAL A 34 5.62 -15.02 -3.10
N THR A 35 6.42 -14.63 -4.08
CA THR A 35 7.81 -15.10 -4.21
C THR A 35 8.74 -14.33 -3.27
N LEU A 36 9.88 -14.93 -2.91
CA LEU A 36 10.89 -14.25 -2.09
C LEU A 36 11.42 -12.96 -2.75
N ILE A 37 11.47 -12.92 -4.08
CA ILE A 37 11.89 -11.72 -4.83
C ILE A 37 10.86 -10.61 -4.70
N GLU A 38 9.57 -10.93 -4.77
CA GLU A 38 8.49 -9.95 -4.53
C GLU A 38 8.54 -9.43 -3.10
N ALA A 39 8.73 -10.29 -2.10
CA ALA A 39 8.89 -9.85 -0.71
C ALA A 39 10.13 -8.96 -0.52
N PHE A 40 11.25 -9.30 -1.17
CA PHE A 40 12.46 -8.47 -1.14
C PHE A 40 12.27 -7.12 -1.85
N TYR A 41 11.50 -7.10 -2.94
CA TYR A 41 11.10 -5.87 -3.62
C TYR A 41 10.27 -4.96 -2.71
N ASP A 42 9.29 -5.53 -2.01
CA ASP A 42 8.44 -4.80 -1.08
C ASP A 42 9.27 -4.18 0.06
N LEU A 43 10.29 -4.88 0.56
CA LEU A 43 11.23 -4.35 1.56
C LEU A 43 11.97 -3.09 1.08
N VAL A 44 12.47 -3.07 -0.16
CA VAL A 44 13.18 -1.89 -0.72
C VAL A 44 12.24 -0.69 -0.84
N PHE A 45 10.96 -0.91 -1.16
CA PHE A 45 9.96 0.15 -1.16
C PHE A 45 9.64 0.67 0.24
N VAL A 46 9.53 -0.20 1.25
CA VAL A 46 9.33 0.26 2.63
C VAL A 46 10.54 1.03 3.16
N TYR A 47 11.77 0.59 2.84
CA TYR A 47 12.96 1.37 3.15
C TYR A 47 12.86 2.80 2.61
N MET A 48 12.37 2.96 1.38
CA MET A 48 12.12 4.28 0.85
C MET A 48 11.05 5.03 1.65
N ILE A 49 9.93 4.40 2.02
CA ILE A 49 8.88 5.08 2.79
C ILE A 49 9.47 5.57 4.12
N SER A 50 10.33 4.77 4.77
CA SER A 50 11.11 5.18 5.94
C SER A 50 11.95 6.44 5.67
N ARG A 51 12.65 6.50 4.52
CA ARG A 51 13.38 7.71 4.09
C ARG A 51 12.46 8.92 3.86
N ALA A 52 11.28 8.70 3.29
CA ALA A 52 10.28 9.77 3.12
C ALA A 52 9.73 10.25 4.47
N THR A 53 9.43 9.35 5.41
CA THR A 53 8.99 9.71 6.76
C THR A 53 10.06 10.45 7.55
N ALA A 54 11.35 10.17 7.31
CA ALA A 54 12.46 10.92 7.89
C ALA A 54 12.46 12.42 7.48
N LEU A 55 11.80 12.80 6.39
CA LEU A 55 11.63 14.22 6.02
C LEU A 55 10.79 14.98 7.04
N ILE A 56 9.75 14.34 7.57
CA ILE A 56 8.84 14.93 8.55
C ILE A 56 9.51 14.98 9.94
N HIS A 57 10.56 14.17 10.16
CA HIS A 57 11.33 14.19 11.41
C HIS A 57 12.24 15.42 11.57
N GLN A 58 12.50 16.18 10.51
CA GLN A 58 13.35 17.37 10.59
C GLN A 58 12.50 18.60 10.96
N LEU A 59 12.10 18.68 12.23
CA LEU A 59 11.40 19.86 12.76
C LEU A 59 12.33 21.08 12.71
N THR A 60 11.90 22.16 12.05
CA THR A 60 12.48 23.48 12.24
C THR A 60 11.54 24.22 13.21
N ASP A 61 12.01 24.58 14.39
CA ASP A 61 11.22 25.33 15.41
C ASP A 61 9.94 24.63 15.89
N GLY A 62 9.93 23.30 15.97
CA GLY A 62 8.80 22.52 16.51
C GLY A 62 7.60 22.35 15.57
N VAL A 63 7.67 22.85 14.33
CA VAL A 63 6.62 22.70 13.32
C VAL A 63 7.21 22.20 12.01
N VAL A 64 6.56 21.21 11.38
CA VAL A 64 6.92 20.79 10.02
C VAL A 64 6.46 21.85 9.02
N LYS A 65 7.38 22.35 8.20
CA LYS A 65 7.03 23.26 7.11
C LYS A 65 6.00 22.57 6.20
N PRO A 66 4.87 23.23 5.85
CA PRO A 66 3.87 22.65 4.96
C PRO A 66 4.46 22.10 3.65
N THR A 67 5.53 22.73 3.18
CA THR A 67 6.30 22.34 2.00
C THR A 67 6.98 20.98 2.16
N THR A 68 7.53 20.67 3.33
CA THR A 68 8.15 19.37 3.64
C THR A 68 7.10 18.26 3.68
N PHE A 69 5.91 18.55 4.24
CA PHE A 69 4.79 17.62 4.20
C PHE A 69 4.27 17.36 2.78
N LEU A 70 4.22 18.40 1.93
CA LEU A 70 3.89 18.26 0.51
C LEU A 70 4.93 17.42 -0.25
N ILE A 71 6.22 17.63 0.01
CA ILE A 71 7.30 16.81 -0.58
C ILE A 71 7.16 15.35 -0.13
N PHE A 72 6.98 15.09 1.17
CA PHE A 72 6.69 13.75 1.69
C PHE A 72 5.51 13.10 0.95
N THR A 73 4.38 13.82 0.86
CA THR A 73 3.17 13.31 0.21
C THR A 73 3.40 12.98 -1.25
N PHE A 74 4.05 13.90 -1.97
CA PHE A 74 4.40 13.73 -3.37
C PHE A 74 5.31 12.51 -3.59
N VAL A 75 6.38 12.40 -2.79
CA VAL A 75 7.34 11.30 -2.86
C VAL A 75 6.64 9.96 -2.62
N VAL A 76 5.89 9.82 -1.52
CA VAL A 76 5.14 8.59 -1.21
C VAL A 76 4.20 8.22 -2.37
N ILE A 77 3.47 9.18 -2.97
CA ILE A 77 2.59 8.92 -4.10
C ILE A 77 3.36 8.35 -5.30
N VAL A 78 4.51 8.93 -5.66
CA VAL A 78 5.34 8.48 -6.78
C VAL A 78 5.78 7.03 -6.60
N PHE A 79 6.24 6.71 -5.40
CA PHE A 79 6.75 5.37 -5.11
C PHE A 79 5.64 4.33 -5.02
N ILE A 80 4.54 4.60 -4.30
CA ILE A 80 3.41 3.66 -4.26
C ILE A 80 2.81 3.48 -5.66
N ASN A 81 2.80 4.52 -6.50
CA ASN A 81 2.36 4.38 -7.88
C ASN A 81 3.26 3.43 -8.70
N SER A 82 4.59 3.57 -8.59
CA SER A 82 5.52 2.63 -9.25
C SER A 82 5.39 1.20 -8.72
N TRP A 83 5.32 1.04 -7.39
CA TRP A 83 5.13 -0.24 -6.74
C TRP A 83 3.84 -0.92 -7.20
N MET A 84 2.75 -0.16 -7.29
CA MET A 84 1.44 -0.62 -7.78
C MET A 84 1.56 -1.17 -9.20
N VAL A 85 2.19 -0.42 -10.12
CA VAL A 85 2.32 -0.84 -11.52
C VAL A 85 3.11 -2.14 -11.62
N GLN A 86 4.23 -2.26 -10.89
CA GLN A 86 5.02 -3.50 -10.85
C GLN A 86 4.23 -4.66 -10.24
N THR A 87 3.48 -4.39 -9.18
CA THR A 87 2.68 -5.41 -8.47
C THR A 87 1.57 -5.95 -9.36
N VAL A 88 0.83 -5.08 -10.05
CA VAL A 88 -0.21 -5.48 -11.01
C VAL A 88 0.39 -6.20 -12.21
N PHE A 89 1.54 -5.74 -12.72
CA PHE A 89 2.25 -6.42 -13.80
C PHE A 89 2.65 -7.84 -13.40
N THR A 90 3.33 -7.99 -12.25
CA THR A 90 3.80 -9.28 -11.75
C THR A 90 2.63 -10.19 -11.42
N ASN A 91 1.54 -9.66 -10.88
CA ASN A 91 0.32 -10.42 -10.62
C ASN A 91 -0.25 -11.03 -11.92
N ARG A 92 -0.40 -10.24 -12.99
CA ARG A 92 -1.03 -10.67 -14.24
C ARG A 92 -0.11 -11.49 -15.15
N TYR A 93 1.17 -11.13 -15.21
CA TYR A 93 2.12 -11.64 -16.22
C TYR A 93 3.37 -12.29 -15.62
N GLY A 94 3.64 -12.11 -14.32
CA GLY A 94 4.86 -12.57 -13.68
C GLY A 94 4.94 -14.09 -13.66
N SER A 95 6.03 -14.62 -14.23
CA SER A 95 6.31 -16.05 -14.36
C SER A 95 7.55 -16.48 -13.55
N SER A 96 8.13 -15.56 -12.78
CA SER A 96 9.43 -15.73 -12.10
C SER A 96 10.56 -16.08 -13.05
N SER A 97 10.49 -15.57 -14.29
CA SER A 97 11.55 -15.77 -15.28
C SER A 97 12.81 -14.98 -14.92
N TRP A 98 13.95 -15.36 -15.49
CA TRP A 98 15.19 -14.59 -15.38
C TRP A 98 15.03 -13.12 -15.82
N SER A 99 14.16 -12.86 -16.79
CA SER A 99 13.84 -11.49 -17.22
C SER A 99 13.10 -10.72 -16.13
N ASP A 100 12.09 -11.33 -15.50
CA ASP A 100 11.31 -10.70 -14.42
C ASP A 100 12.22 -10.37 -13.23
N MET A 101 13.12 -11.30 -12.89
CA MET A 101 14.11 -11.13 -11.83
C MET A 101 15.09 -10.00 -12.14
N PHE A 102 15.60 -9.92 -13.37
CA PHE A 102 16.49 -8.85 -13.80
C PHE A 102 15.84 -7.47 -13.68
N TYR A 103 14.61 -7.31 -14.19
CA TYR A 103 13.88 -6.04 -14.06
C TYR A 103 13.65 -5.68 -12.59
N ALA A 104 13.26 -6.64 -11.74
CA ALA A 104 13.06 -6.39 -10.32
C ALA A 104 14.33 -5.86 -9.63
N PHE A 105 15.51 -6.45 -9.90
CA PHE A 105 16.77 -5.96 -9.32
C PHE A 105 17.20 -4.59 -9.85
N VAL A 106 16.99 -4.32 -11.14
CA VAL A 106 17.24 -2.99 -11.72
C VAL A 106 16.35 -1.95 -11.06
N ASP A 107 15.05 -2.24 -10.93
CA ASP A 107 14.08 -1.37 -10.26
C ASP A 107 14.49 -1.10 -8.80
N MET A 108 14.89 -2.13 -8.04
CA MET A 108 15.37 -1.96 -6.66
C MET A 108 16.58 -1.03 -6.60
N ALA A 109 17.56 -1.18 -7.50
CA ALA A 109 18.73 -0.30 -7.53
C ALA A 109 18.35 1.15 -7.83
N ILE A 110 17.42 1.38 -8.77
CA ILE A 110 16.91 2.71 -9.09
C ILE A 110 16.15 3.29 -7.89
N VAL A 111 15.30 2.51 -7.22
CA VAL A 111 14.55 2.94 -6.03
C VAL A 111 15.49 3.32 -4.89
N LEU A 112 16.56 2.55 -4.66
CA LEU A 112 17.57 2.87 -3.65
C LEU A 112 18.29 4.18 -3.98
N TYR A 113 18.70 4.39 -5.22
CA TYR A 113 19.28 5.67 -5.64
C TYR A 113 18.28 6.83 -5.45
N MET A 114 17.05 6.65 -5.92
CA MET A 114 15.97 7.63 -5.83
C MET A 114 15.61 7.99 -4.39
N SER A 115 15.69 7.04 -3.45
CA SER A 115 15.43 7.26 -2.02
C SER A 115 16.45 8.18 -1.33
N ASN A 116 17.59 8.43 -1.98
CA ASN A 116 18.66 9.30 -1.51
C ASN A 116 18.77 10.60 -2.32
N SER A 117 17.88 10.81 -3.29
CA SER A 117 17.92 11.93 -4.23
C SER A 117 16.84 12.98 -3.96
N PHE A 118 16.27 13.01 -2.76
CA PHE A 118 15.33 14.04 -2.31
C PHE A 118 15.67 14.48 -0.88
N SER A 119 15.26 15.69 -0.50
CA SER A 119 15.34 16.16 0.88
C SER A 119 14.14 17.04 1.23
N GLY A 120 14.03 17.44 2.50
CA GLY A 120 12.93 18.27 2.99
C GLY A 120 13.03 19.74 2.59
N SER A 121 14.11 20.14 1.90
CA SER A 121 14.35 21.52 1.46
C SER A 121 13.85 21.77 0.03
N LEU A 122 13.18 22.92 -0.17
CA LEU A 122 12.81 23.41 -1.51
C LEU A 122 13.99 23.81 -2.38
N THR A 123 15.17 24.04 -1.79
CA THR A 123 16.40 24.35 -2.54
C THR A 123 17.14 23.10 -3.00
N TYR A 124 16.60 21.92 -2.70
CA TYR A 124 17.22 20.67 -3.05
C TYR A 124 16.94 20.35 -4.51
N ASP A 125 18.01 20.04 -5.23
CA ASP A 125 17.96 19.68 -6.63
C ASP A 125 17.12 18.41 -6.84
N LEU A 126 15.93 18.56 -7.46
CA LEU A 126 15.03 17.44 -7.76
C LEU A 126 15.32 16.77 -9.10
N HIS A 127 16.26 17.28 -9.90
CA HIS A 127 16.60 16.68 -11.20
C HIS A 127 17.01 15.20 -11.08
N PRO A 128 17.89 14.79 -10.13
CA PRO A 128 18.27 13.39 -9.98
C PRO A 128 17.07 12.50 -9.58
N PHE A 129 16.14 13.03 -8.79
CA PHE A 129 14.89 12.33 -8.45
C PHE A 129 14.03 12.10 -9.69
N PHE A 130 13.83 13.11 -10.53
CA PHE A 130 13.04 12.97 -11.76
C PHE A 130 13.69 12.04 -12.77
N ILE A 131 15.02 12.07 -12.92
CA ILE A 131 15.75 11.12 -13.78
C ILE A 131 15.54 9.69 -13.27
N ALA A 132 15.77 9.44 -11.97
CA ALA A 132 15.59 8.12 -11.38
C ALA A 132 14.14 7.63 -11.52
N ALA A 133 13.15 8.49 -11.26
CA ALA A 133 11.74 8.16 -11.42
C ALA A 133 11.37 7.86 -12.88
N GLY A 134 11.96 8.61 -13.83
CA GLY A 134 11.81 8.41 -15.26
C GLY A 134 12.42 7.08 -15.73
N LEU A 135 13.60 6.73 -15.22
CA LEU A 135 14.24 5.44 -15.48
C LEU A 135 13.44 4.27 -14.91
N LEU A 136 12.92 4.39 -13.68
CA LEU A 136 12.00 3.40 -13.10
C LEU A 136 10.72 3.27 -13.93
N SER A 137 10.17 4.37 -14.44
CA SER A 137 9.03 4.30 -15.36
C SER A 137 9.41 3.63 -16.69
N ALA A 138 10.64 3.84 -17.17
CA ALA A 138 11.14 3.24 -18.42
C ALA A 138 11.34 1.73 -18.32
N THR A 139 11.78 1.21 -17.17
CA THR A 139 11.87 -0.24 -16.94
C THR A 139 10.49 -0.89 -16.93
N LEU A 140 9.51 -0.28 -16.26
CA LEU A 140 8.10 -0.72 -16.29
C LEU A 140 7.53 -0.66 -17.71
N LEU A 141 7.83 0.39 -18.47
CA LEU A 141 7.44 0.53 -19.88
C LEU A 141 8.01 -0.62 -20.73
N ALA A 142 9.28 -0.95 -20.54
CA ALA A 142 9.95 -2.04 -21.24
C ALA A 142 9.30 -3.41 -20.94
N GLN A 143 8.90 -3.65 -19.70
CA GLN A 143 8.18 -4.87 -19.31
C GLN A 143 6.85 -5.01 -20.07
N TYR A 144 6.03 -3.96 -20.13
CA TYR A 144 4.77 -3.98 -20.89
C TYR A 144 4.98 -4.06 -22.42
N LEU A 145 6.04 -3.44 -22.96
CA LEU A 145 6.45 -3.63 -24.36
C LEU A 145 6.79 -5.11 -24.63
N GLY A 146 7.52 -5.75 -23.72
CA GLY A 146 7.82 -7.17 -23.77
C GLY A 146 6.57 -8.04 -23.86
N VAL A 147 5.55 -7.75 -23.04
CA VAL A 147 4.25 -8.45 -23.09
C VAL A 147 3.56 -8.25 -24.44
N ARG A 148 3.50 -7.02 -24.96
CA ARG A 148 2.87 -6.71 -26.25
C ARG A 148 3.56 -7.44 -27.42
N LEU A 149 4.88 -7.59 -27.39
CA LEU A 149 5.65 -8.25 -28.43
C LEU A 149 5.57 -9.78 -28.38
N LYS A 150 5.49 -10.38 -27.18
CA LYS A 150 5.50 -11.83 -26.99
C LYS A 150 4.11 -12.47 -27.08
N THR A 151 3.07 -11.72 -26.72
CA THR A 151 1.73 -12.29 -26.53
C THR A 151 0.91 -12.25 -27.83
N ALA A 152 0.34 -13.39 -28.22
CA ALA A 152 -0.60 -13.47 -29.35
C ALA A 152 -2.06 -13.14 -28.96
N ALA A 153 -2.39 -13.16 -27.66
CA ALA A 153 -3.72 -12.87 -27.15
C ALA A 153 -4.06 -11.36 -27.29
N GLN A 154 -5.14 -11.06 -28.01
CA GLN A 154 -5.56 -9.69 -28.30
C GLN A 154 -5.89 -8.89 -27.02
N ILE A 155 -6.46 -9.54 -26.01
CA ILE A 155 -6.81 -8.90 -24.72
C ILE A 155 -5.56 -8.37 -24.02
N ASP A 156 -4.50 -9.17 -23.96
CA ASP A 156 -3.24 -8.77 -23.32
C ASP A 156 -2.50 -7.70 -24.12
N GLN A 157 -2.57 -7.76 -25.45
CA GLN A 157 -2.04 -6.68 -26.30
C GLN A 157 -2.76 -5.35 -26.03
N GLN A 158 -4.09 -5.37 -25.85
CA GLN A 158 -4.86 -4.16 -25.54
C GLN A 158 -4.50 -3.60 -24.16
N ILE A 159 -4.47 -4.45 -23.13
CA ILE A 159 -4.08 -4.05 -21.77
C ILE A 159 -2.65 -3.47 -21.80
N ALA A 160 -1.70 -4.21 -22.38
CA ALA A 160 -0.32 -3.77 -22.47
C ALA A 160 -0.19 -2.44 -23.23
N THR A 161 -0.93 -2.26 -24.32
CA THR A 161 -0.93 -1.00 -25.09
C THR A 161 -1.39 0.20 -24.27
N VAL A 162 -2.44 0.05 -23.46
CA VAL A 162 -2.92 1.13 -22.60
C VAL A 162 -1.87 1.48 -21.54
N PHE A 163 -1.27 0.48 -20.88
CA PHE A 163 -0.20 0.73 -19.90
C PHE A 163 1.07 1.30 -20.54
N ILE A 164 1.41 0.90 -21.77
CA ILE A 164 2.50 1.49 -22.56
C ILE A 164 2.28 2.98 -22.76
N TYR A 165 1.08 3.42 -23.15
CA TYR A 165 0.81 4.85 -23.33
C TYR A 165 0.90 5.62 -22.02
N ILE A 166 0.35 5.08 -20.92
CA ILE A 166 0.42 5.70 -19.59
C ILE A 166 1.88 5.85 -19.15
N LEU A 167 2.68 4.79 -19.27
CA LEU A 167 4.07 4.77 -18.84
C LEU A 167 4.97 5.57 -19.77
N LEU A 168 4.69 5.62 -21.08
CA LEU A 168 5.43 6.44 -22.03
C LEU A 168 5.28 7.92 -21.70
N ILE A 169 4.04 8.39 -21.45
CA ILE A 169 3.79 9.77 -21.03
C ILE A 169 4.55 10.07 -19.73
N ARG A 170 4.45 9.18 -18.74
CA ARG A 170 5.15 9.32 -17.46
C ARG A 170 6.68 9.36 -17.64
N THR A 171 7.26 8.46 -18.42
CA THR A 171 8.70 8.39 -18.70
C THR A 171 9.18 9.65 -19.41
N CYS A 172 8.49 10.09 -20.47
CA CYS A 172 8.88 11.28 -21.22
C CYS A 172 8.82 12.53 -20.35
N THR A 173 7.73 12.75 -19.63
CA THR A 173 7.56 13.92 -18.76
C THR A 173 8.60 13.97 -17.64
N LEU A 174 8.88 12.85 -16.97
CA LEU A 174 9.88 12.77 -15.89
C LEU A 174 11.31 12.94 -16.40
N LEU A 175 11.69 12.27 -17.49
CA LEU A 175 13.03 12.41 -18.04
C LEU A 175 13.26 13.84 -18.55
N ILE A 176 12.30 14.44 -19.26
CA ILE A 176 12.40 15.84 -19.70
C ILE A 176 12.51 16.77 -18.49
N ALA A 177 11.68 16.58 -17.46
CA ALA A 177 11.72 17.36 -16.22
C ALA A 177 13.08 17.27 -15.52
N GLY A 178 13.77 16.13 -15.61
CA GLY A 178 15.10 15.92 -15.06
C GLY A 178 16.24 16.65 -15.77
N PHE A 179 16.01 17.27 -16.93
CA PHE A 179 17.06 18.00 -17.68
C PHE A 179 16.72 19.46 -17.97
N ILE A 180 15.54 19.94 -17.56
CA ILE A 180 15.12 21.33 -17.75
C ILE A 180 15.05 22.05 -16.40
N PRO A 181 15.15 23.40 -16.35
CA PRO A 181 15.09 24.14 -15.10
C PRO A 181 13.83 23.86 -14.25
N GLU A 182 14.02 23.72 -12.95
CA GLU A 182 12.97 23.35 -11.97
C GLU A 182 11.64 24.12 -12.06
N PRO A 183 11.60 25.44 -12.33
CA PRO A 183 10.33 26.17 -12.44
C PRO A 183 9.39 25.61 -13.52
N ILE A 184 9.94 24.98 -14.56
CA ILE A 184 9.19 24.32 -15.64
C ILE A 184 9.21 22.80 -15.44
N GLY A 185 10.31 22.24 -14.94
CA GLY A 185 10.48 20.81 -14.68
C GLY A 185 9.51 20.24 -13.66
N ILE A 186 9.32 20.93 -12.51
CA ILE A 186 8.44 20.44 -11.43
C ILE A 186 6.97 20.32 -11.90
N PRO A 187 6.35 21.35 -12.53
CA PRO A 187 5.00 21.20 -13.07
C PRO A 187 4.88 20.08 -14.12
N LEU A 188 5.88 19.93 -14.99
CA LEU A 188 5.89 18.88 -16.01
C LEU A 188 5.95 17.47 -15.39
N ALA A 189 6.81 17.27 -14.39
CA ALA A 189 6.90 16.03 -13.63
C ALA A 189 5.58 15.71 -12.91
N LEU A 190 4.96 16.71 -12.29
CA LEU A 190 3.66 16.58 -11.62
C LEU A 190 2.56 16.11 -12.58
N VAL A 191 2.50 16.66 -13.79
CA VAL A 191 1.55 16.21 -14.82
C VAL A 191 1.77 14.73 -15.17
N GLY A 192 3.03 14.32 -15.35
CA GLY A 192 3.38 12.92 -15.60
C GLY A 192 2.96 11.96 -14.48
N ILE A 193 3.22 12.36 -13.23
CA ILE A 193 2.91 11.56 -12.04
C ILE A 193 1.41 11.50 -11.81
N ILE A 194 0.71 12.64 -11.80
CA ILE A 194 -0.74 12.68 -11.54
C ILE A 194 -1.51 11.94 -12.65
N SER A 195 -1.12 12.12 -13.92
CA SER A 195 -1.75 11.42 -15.03
C SER A 195 -1.59 9.90 -14.90
N SER A 196 -0.38 9.42 -14.58
CA SER A 196 -0.13 7.99 -14.37
C SER A 196 -0.71 7.43 -13.07
N TRP A 197 -0.90 8.27 -12.06
CA TRP A 197 -1.56 7.90 -10.81
C TRP A 197 -3.07 7.74 -11.00
N ILE A 198 -3.71 8.57 -11.83
CA ILE A 198 -5.16 8.53 -12.04
C ILE A 198 -5.54 7.53 -13.16
N ALA A 199 -4.75 7.44 -14.23
CA ALA A 199 -5.11 6.69 -15.44
C ALA A 199 -5.51 5.22 -15.21
N PRO A 200 -4.86 4.42 -14.33
CA PRO A 200 -5.25 3.03 -14.07
C PRO A 200 -6.72 2.88 -13.66
N SER A 201 -7.31 3.85 -12.97
CA SER A 201 -8.71 3.85 -12.56
C SER A 201 -9.69 3.78 -13.74
N PHE A 202 -9.30 4.29 -14.91
CA PHE A 202 -10.13 4.30 -16.13
C PHE A 202 -9.85 3.11 -17.06
N THR A 203 -8.89 2.24 -16.73
CA THR A 203 -8.53 1.08 -17.57
C THR A 203 -9.45 -0.14 -17.38
N GLY A 204 -10.45 -0.04 -16.50
CA GLY A 204 -11.36 -1.12 -16.13
C GLY A 204 -12.09 -1.79 -17.31
N LYS A 205 -12.31 -1.05 -18.41
CA LYS A 205 -12.89 -1.62 -19.65
C LYS A 205 -12.01 -2.73 -20.23
N TYR A 206 -10.70 -2.61 -20.11
CA TYR A 206 -9.74 -3.58 -20.65
C TYR A 206 -9.36 -4.62 -19.60
N THR A 207 -9.03 -4.17 -18.38
CA THR A 207 -8.47 -5.04 -17.33
C THR A 207 -9.47 -6.04 -16.75
N LYS A 208 -10.78 -5.85 -16.92
CA LYS A 208 -11.80 -6.85 -16.57
C LYS A 208 -11.74 -8.10 -17.43
N HIS A 209 -11.21 -8.01 -18.65
CA HIS A 209 -11.11 -9.15 -19.58
C HIS A 209 -9.93 -10.07 -19.25
N HIS A 210 -8.94 -9.58 -18.50
CA HIS A 210 -7.90 -10.40 -17.87
C HIS A 210 -7.67 -9.88 -16.44
N PRO A 211 -8.56 -10.26 -15.49
CA PRO A 211 -8.54 -9.77 -14.13
C PRO A 211 -7.28 -10.24 -13.40
N ILE A 212 -6.96 -9.55 -12.31
CA ILE A 212 -5.86 -9.96 -11.44
C ILE A 212 -6.25 -11.17 -10.58
N ILE A 213 -5.25 -11.85 -10.04
CA ILE A 213 -5.40 -12.82 -8.97
C ILE A 213 -5.55 -12.04 -7.66
N PHE A 214 -6.77 -11.97 -7.14
CA PHE A 214 -7.12 -11.14 -5.98
C PHE A 214 -6.37 -11.55 -4.71
N SER A 215 -6.34 -12.85 -4.38
CA SER A 215 -5.60 -13.40 -3.23
C SER A 215 -4.13 -12.99 -3.23
N HIS A 216 -3.47 -13.08 -4.39
CA HIS A 216 -2.06 -12.69 -4.54
C HIS A 216 -1.85 -11.18 -4.32
N LEU A 217 -2.78 -10.33 -4.77
CA LEU A 217 -2.69 -8.89 -4.51
C LEU A 217 -2.88 -8.56 -3.02
N VAL A 218 -3.86 -9.20 -2.37
CA VAL A 218 -4.09 -9.05 -0.91
C VAL A 218 -2.81 -9.46 -0.16
N GLU A 219 -2.22 -10.61 -0.49
CA GLU A 219 -0.99 -11.10 0.13
C GLU A 219 0.16 -10.08 0.02
N ARG A 220 0.37 -9.48 -1.16
CA ARG A 220 1.41 -8.44 -1.35
C ARG A 220 1.14 -7.14 -0.59
N LEU A 221 -0.11 -6.67 -0.58
CA LEU A 221 -0.49 -5.47 0.17
C LEU A 221 -0.35 -5.69 1.68
N SER A 222 -0.67 -6.89 2.16
CA SER A 222 -0.48 -7.27 3.57
C SER A 222 1.00 -7.39 3.92
N LEU A 223 1.83 -7.98 3.07
CA LEU A 223 3.28 -8.02 3.29
C LEU A 223 3.90 -6.62 3.34
N LEU A 224 3.55 -5.75 2.39
CA LEU A 224 3.99 -4.34 2.41
C LEU A 224 3.59 -3.66 3.73
N THR A 225 2.35 -3.88 4.17
CA THR A 225 1.83 -3.30 5.42
C THR A 225 2.52 -3.87 6.67
N ILE A 226 2.82 -5.17 6.71
CA ILE A 226 3.56 -5.81 7.81
C ILE A 226 4.97 -5.22 7.92
N ILE A 227 5.67 -5.03 6.80
CA ILE A 227 7.00 -4.43 6.80
C ILE A 227 6.92 -2.96 7.27
N MET A 228 5.87 -2.22 6.90
CA MET A 228 5.60 -0.87 7.44
C MET A 228 5.36 -0.86 8.96
N PHE A 229 4.63 -1.85 9.50
CA PHE A 229 4.55 -2.02 10.96
C PHE A 229 5.93 -2.30 11.58
N GLY A 230 6.79 -3.04 10.88
CA GLY A 230 8.20 -3.22 11.26
C GLY A 230 8.94 -1.89 11.44
N GLU A 231 8.72 -0.92 10.54
CA GLU A 231 9.27 0.44 10.69
C GLU A 231 8.70 1.15 11.92
N THR A 232 7.40 1.04 12.18
CA THR A 232 6.79 1.56 13.42
C THR A 232 7.43 0.93 14.66
N ILE A 233 7.72 -0.38 14.65
CA ILE A 233 8.41 -1.07 15.75
C ILE A 233 9.82 -0.52 15.94
N VAL A 234 10.57 -0.29 14.86
CA VAL A 234 11.91 0.33 14.92
C VAL A 234 11.83 1.73 15.52
N ALA A 235 10.85 2.54 15.12
CA ALA A 235 10.65 3.89 15.64
C ALA A 235 10.37 3.92 17.16
N ILE A 236 9.58 2.96 17.68
CA ILE A 236 9.29 2.90 19.12
C ILE A 236 10.35 2.12 19.93
N ALA A 237 11.40 1.59 19.29
CA ALA A 237 12.42 0.81 20.00
C ALA A 237 13.15 1.64 21.08
N GLY A 238 13.25 2.96 20.91
CA GLY A 238 13.82 3.89 21.89
C GLY A 238 13.12 3.89 23.25
N TYR A 239 11.85 3.48 23.33
CA TYR A 239 11.11 3.35 24.58
C TYR A 239 11.50 2.12 25.41
N PHE A 240 12.26 1.18 24.83
CA PHE A 240 12.59 -0.13 25.41
C PHE A 240 14.09 -0.26 25.76
N THR A 241 14.69 0.80 26.31
CA THR A 241 16.06 0.75 26.85
C THR A 241 16.04 0.54 28.36
N LYS A 242 17.20 0.21 28.96
CA LYS A 242 17.31 0.07 30.43
C LYS A 242 16.91 1.35 31.18
N GLN A 243 17.05 2.51 30.54
CA GLN A 243 16.80 3.82 31.13
C GLN A 243 15.39 4.34 30.84
N THR A 244 14.81 3.99 29.70
CA THR A 244 13.52 4.54 29.22
C THR A 244 12.32 3.61 29.41
N LEU A 245 12.55 2.34 29.74
CA LEU A 245 11.47 1.37 29.93
C LEU A 245 10.51 1.81 31.05
N SER A 246 9.25 2.00 30.69
CA SER A 246 8.18 2.44 31.59
C SER A 246 6.85 1.79 31.24
N ILE A 247 5.82 2.04 32.04
CA ILE A 247 4.45 1.64 31.70
C ILE A 247 3.98 2.30 30.39
N GLY A 248 4.45 3.53 30.11
CA GLY A 248 4.13 4.23 28.88
C GLY A 248 4.72 3.53 27.65
N SER A 249 5.91 2.94 27.76
CA SER A 249 6.49 2.09 26.70
C SER A 249 5.58 0.91 26.35
N VAL A 250 5.04 0.24 27.38
CA VAL A 250 4.09 -0.87 27.20
C VAL A 250 2.80 -0.40 26.55
N MET A 251 2.29 0.77 26.93
CA MET A 251 1.08 1.34 26.33
C MET A 251 1.29 1.73 24.86
N VAL A 252 2.42 2.36 24.50
CA VAL A 252 2.78 2.66 23.11
C VAL A 252 2.83 1.38 22.28
N PHE A 253 3.48 0.33 22.79
CA PHE A 253 3.50 -0.97 22.11
C PHE A 253 2.10 -1.58 22.00
N ALA A 254 1.26 -1.46 23.02
CA ALA A 254 -0.12 -1.93 22.98
C ALA A 254 -0.97 -1.20 21.92
N VAL A 255 -0.73 0.10 21.69
CA VAL A 255 -1.37 0.84 20.57
C VAL A 255 -0.97 0.21 19.24
N VAL A 256 0.33 -0.01 19.00
CA VAL A 256 0.82 -0.62 17.75
C VAL A 256 0.26 -2.03 17.55
N VAL A 257 0.23 -2.84 18.60
CA VAL A 257 -0.34 -4.19 18.59
C VAL A 257 -1.84 -4.17 18.29
N ALA A 258 -2.61 -3.23 18.87
CA ALA A 258 -4.03 -3.09 18.59
C ALA A 258 -4.30 -2.72 17.12
N LEU A 259 -3.53 -1.78 16.56
CA LEU A 259 -3.60 -1.43 15.14
C LEU A 259 -3.27 -2.63 14.24
N PHE A 260 -2.22 -3.37 14.58
CA PHE A 260 -1.80 -4.57 13.85
C PHE A 260 -2.87 -5.67 13.86
N PHE A 261 -3.47 -5.95 15.00
CA PHE A 261 -4.56 -6.94 15.10
C PHE A 261 -5.79 -6.51 14.32
N THR A 262 -6.15 -5.23 14.34
CA THR A 262 -7.26 -4.71 13.52
C THR A 262 -6.98 -4.89 12.02
N TYR A 263 -5.74 -4.65 11.59
CA TYR A 263 -5.35 -4.91 10.20
C TYR A 263 -5.47 -6.40 9.82
N ILE A 264 -4.90 -7.31 10.62
CA ILE A 264 -4.96 -8.76 10.37
C ILE A 264 -6.40 -9.27 10.34
N ALA A 265 -7.23 -8.79 11.27
CA ALA A 265 -8.62 -9.17 11.31
C ALA A 265 -9.33 -8.88 9.98
N GLU A 266 -9.17 -7.67 9.46
CA GLU A 266 -9.78 -7.29 8.19
C GLU A 266 -9.18 -8.08 7.02
N PHE A 267 -7.86 -7.99 6.82
CA PHE A 267 -7.23 -8.46 5.59
C PHE A 267 -6.99 -9.96 5.51
N ASP A 268 -6.74 -10.63 6.63
CA ASP A 268 -6.47 -12.07 6.66
C ASP A 268 -7.75 -12.88 6.91
N HIS A 269 -8.64 -12.42 7.79
CA HIS A 269 -9.79 -13.20 8.24
C HIS A 269 -11.12 -12.83 7.55
N LEU A 270 -11.39 -11.54 7.31
CA LEU A 270 -12.70 -11.06 6.85
C LEU A 270 -12.82 -10.94 5.33
N ILE A 271 -11.76 -10.51 4.66
CA ILE A 271 -11.74 -10.38 3.20
C ILE A 271 -11.97 -11.73 2.52
N ASN A 272 -12.80 -11.71 1.47
CA ASN A 272 -12.98 -12.87 0.61
C ASN A 272 -11.83 -13.00 -0.40
N ASN A 273 -10.81 -13.77 -0.05
CA ASN A 273 -9.64 -14.02 -0.91
C ASN A 273 -9.96 -14.76 -2.23
N GLN A 274 -11.16 -15.35 -2.37
CA GLN A 274 -11.57 -16.09 -3.58
C GLN A 274 -12.34 -15.24 -4.61
N ARG A 275 -12.36 -13.90 -4.46
CA ARG A 275 -13.03 -13.00 -5.41
C ARG A 275 -12.44 -13.11 -6.82
N ARG A 276 -13.32 -13.00 -7.82
CA ARG A 276 -13.00 -13.10 -9.25
C ARG A 276 -13.45 -11.86 -10.01
N GLY A 277 -12.79 -11.57 -11.14
CA GLY A 277 -13.15 -10.44 -12.00
C GLY A 277 -12.75 -9.08 -11.45
N GLU A 278 -11.96 -9.04 -10.38
CA GLU A 278 -11.48 -7.81 -9.77
C GLU A 278 -10.33 -7.21 -10.60
N THR A 279 -10.34 -5.88 -10.75
CA THR A 279 -9.26 -5.17 -11.42
C THR A 279 -8.08 -4.85 -10.49
N GLY A 280 -8.30 -4.94 -9.17
CA GLY A 280 -7.32 -4.62 -8.13
C GLY A 280 -7.22 -3.14 -7.76
N ASN A 281 -7.62 -2.23 -8.66
CA ASN A 281 -7.46 -0.79 -8.46
C ASN A 281 -8.02 -0.29 -7.14
N LEU A 282 -9.29 -0.62 -6.83
CA LEU A 282 -9.93 -0.14 -5.59
C LEU A 282 -9.20 -0.60 -4.33
N LEU A 283 -8.74 -1.87 -4.33
CA LEU A 283 -7.96 -2.43 -3.22
C LEU A 283 -6.60 -1.73 -3.08
N ILE A 284 -5.98 -1.30 -4.18
CA ILE A 284 -4.71 -0.57 -4.11
C ILE A 284 -4.94 0.86 -3.61
N TYR A 285 -5.93 1.58 -4.13
CA TYR A 285 -6.20 2.96 -3.71
C TYR A 285 -6.64 3.06 -2.25
N LEU A 286 -7.35 2.07 -1.70
CA LEU A 286 -7.70 2.06 -0.27
C LEU A 286 -6.49 1.83 0.65
N HIS A 287 -5.36 1.31 0.13
CA HIS A 287 -4.14 1.16 0.92
C HIS A 287 -3.30 2.45 0.99
N TYR A 288 -3.53 3.43 0.10
CA TYR A 288 -2.88 4.74 0.24
C TYR A 288 -3.15 5.37 1.63
N PRO A 289 -4.41 5.51 2.11
CA PRO A 289 -4.65 6.05 3.44
C PRO A 289 -4.09 5.16 4.56
N ILE A 290 -4.00 3.83 4.39
CA ILE A 290 -3.33 2.95 5.37
C ILE A 290 -1.83 3.27 5.46
N ILE A 291 -1.14 3.37 4.32
CA ILE A 291 0.30 3.66 4.25
C ILE A 291 0.61 5.06 4.79
N PHE A 292 -0.17 6.07 4.38
CA PHE A 292 -0.06 7.42 4.93
C PHE A 292 -0.35 7.42 6.43
N GLY A 293 -1.41 6.73 6.86
CA GLY A 293 -1.79 6.60 8.26
C GLY A 293 -0.66 6.05 9.13
N LEU A 294 -0.11 4.89 8.76
CA LEU A 294 1.01 4.27 9.45
C LEU A 294 2.28 5.14 9.43
N SER A 295 2.54 5.84 8.33
CA SER A 295 3.67 6.77 8.23
C SER A 295 3.56 7.91 9.24
N LEU A 296 2.37 8.52 9.39
CA LEU A 296 2.13 9.59 10.36
C LEU A 296 2.13 9.08 11.80
N ILE A 297 1.55 7.91 12.06
CA ILE A 297 1.60 7.26 13.38
C ILE A 297 3.05 6.98 13.78
N THR A 298 3.87 6.48 12.87
CA THR A 298 5.30 6.19 13.09
C THR A 298 6.05 7.45 13.49
N VAL A 299 5.90 8.54 12.73
CA VAL A 299 6.51 9.84 13.03
C VAL A 299 6.02 10.36 14.39
N ALA A 300 4.72 10.30 14.64
CA ALA A 300 4.13 10.81 15.87
C ALA A 300 4.62 10.05 17.10
N LEU A 301 4.60 8.72 17.08
CA LEU A 301 5.04 7.90 18.20
C LEU A 301 6.54 8.07 18.48
N ASN A 302 7.36 8.39 17.48
CA ASN A 302 8.76 8.73 17.72
C ASN A 302 8.87 10.06 18.48
N PHE A 303 8.15 11.10 18.06
CA PHE A 303 8.24 12.44 18.68
C PHE A 303 7.57 12.58 20.04
N VAL A 304 6.45 11.89 20.29
CA VAL A 304 5.69 12.00 21.54
C VAL A 304 6.55 11.66 22.77
N GLY A 305 7.62 10.87 22.61
CA GLY A 305 8.55 10.52 23.69
C GLY A 305 9.83 11.34 23.76
N GLU A 306 10.12 12.17 22.75
CA GLU A 306 11.34 12.99 22.68
C GLU A 306 11.12 14.46 23.09
N LEU A 307 9.87 14.94 23.07
CA LEU A 307 9.56 16.35 23.30
C LEU A 307 9.17 16.63 24.75
N ASP A 308 9.80 17.65 25.34
CA ASP A 308 9.54 18.04 26.74
C ASP A 308 8.37 19.04 26.90
N HIS A 309 7.98 19.81 25.85
CA HIS A 309 7.07 20.96 26.04
C HIS A 309 6.07 21.28 24.90
N ASN A 310 6.03 20.56 23.76
CA ASN A 310 5.02 20.81 22.71
C ASN A 310 4.55 19.50 22.06
N PHE A 311 3.33 19.07 22.41
CA PHE A 311 2.72 17.84 21.89
C PHE A 311 1.71 18.08 20.75
N ASP A 312 1.41 19.33 20.39
CA ASP A 312 0.38 19.66 19.39
C ASP A 312 0.67 19.00 18.05
N PHE A 313 1.90 19.11 17.57
CA PHE A 313 2.32 18.53 16.31
C PHE A 313 2.27 16.99 16.33
N PRO A 314 2.94 16.29 17.27
CA PRO A 314 2.88 14.84 17.34
C PRO A 314 1.46 14.30 17.55
N VAL A 315 0.64 14.93 18.41
CA VAL A 315 -0.76 14.53 18.63
C VAL A 315 -1.57 14.71 17.35
N THR A 316 -1.41 15.82 16.64
CA THR A 316 -2.09 16.03 15.35
C THR A 316 -1.70 14.97 14.32
N MET A 317 -0.41 14.64 14.20
CA MET A 317 0.04 13.59 13.29
C MET A 317 -0.47 12.21 13.70
N LEU A 318 -0.50 11.91 15.00
CA LEU A 318 -1.00 10.64 15.54
C LEU A 318 -2.47 10.44 15.18
N TYR A 319 -3.32 11.41 15.50
CA TYR A 319 -4.77 11.31 15.27
C TYR A 319 -5.14 11.40 13.78
N LEU A 320 -4.44 12.22 12.98
CA LEU A 320 -4.58 12.20 11.53
C LEU A 320 -4.18 10.84 10.94
N GLY A 321 -3.10 10.26 11.45
CA GLY A 321 -2.62 8.95 11.06
C GLY A 321 -3.62 7.83 11.39
N LEU A 322 -4.16 7.84 12.61
CA LEU A 322 -5.22 6.92 13.05
C LEU A 322 -6.48 7.05 12.19
N LEU A 323 -6.92 8.28 11.91
CA LEU A 323 -8.07 8.55 11.05
C LEU A 323 -7.87 7.93 9.66
N LEU A 324 -6.74 8.20 9.02
CA LEU A 324 -6.43 7.66 7.69
C LEU A 324 -6.34 6.13 7.71
N PHE A 325 -5.69 5.56 8.72
CA PHE A 325 -5.58 4.11 8.89
C PHE A 325 -6.97 3.46 8.95
N TYR A 326 -7.84 3.92 9.85
CA TYR A 326 -9.18 3.36 10.02
C TYR A 326 -10.12 3.64 8.84
N ILE A 327 -9.99 4.77 8.13
CA ILE A 327 -10.69 4.99 6.86
C ILE A 327 -10.29 3.93 5.84
N GLY A 328 -8.99 3.62 5.74
CA GLY A 328 -8.49 2.56 4.87
C GLY A 328 -9.09 1.19 5.18
N ILE A 329 -9.09 0.79 6.46
CA ILE A 329 -9.73 -0.46 6.93
C ILE A 329 -11.23 -0.44 6.62
N GLY A 330 -11.93 0.65 6.96
CA GLY A 330 -13.38 0.77 6.76
C GLY A 330 -13.80 0.71 5.29
N LEU A 331 -12.96 1.17 4.35
CA LEU A 331 -13.19 1.02 2.91
C LEU A 331 -12.94 -0.42 2.43
N ALA A 332 -12.03 -1.15 3.08
CA ALA A 332 -11.71 -2.53 2.75
C ALA A 332 -12.88 -3.49 3.02
N THR A 333 -13.82 -3.14 3.92
CA THR A 333 -14.94 -4.03 4.28
C THR A 333 -15.86 -4.38 3.13
N ARG A 334 -15.84 -3.58 2.04
CA ARG A 334 -16.49 -3.91 0.77
C ARG A 334 -16.03 -5.25 0.19
N PHE A 335 -14.83 -5.71 0.55
CA PHE A 335 -14.23 -6.96 0.10
C PHE A 335 -14.56 -8.17 0.97
N ASN A 336 -15.26 -7.98 2.09
CA ASN A 336 -15.56 -9.03 3.06
C ASN A 336 -16.49 -10.11 2.48
N ARG A 337 -16.39 -11.32 3.04
CA ARG A 337 -17.19 -12.50 2.63
C ARG A 337 -18.68 -12.28 2.79
N GLN A 338 -19.05 -11.66 3.90
CA GLN A 338 -20.39 -11.16 4.15
C GLN A 338 -20.35 -9.63 3.98
N PRO A 339 -21.31 -9.03 3.26
CA PRO A 339 -21.36 -7.59 3.09
C PRO A 339 -21.72 -6.92 4.43
N PHE A 340 -20.69 -6.62 5.22
CA PHE A 340 -20.80 -5.85 6.44
C PHE A 340 -20.70 -4.37 6.12
N ALA A 341 -21.85 -3.72 6.05
CA ALA A 341 -21.90 -2.28 6.12
C ALA A 341 -21.97 -1.91 7.60
N HIS A 342 -20.90 -1.32 8.13
CA HIS A 342 -20.93 -0.73 9.47
C HIS A 342 -22.17 0.14 9.62
N GLY A 343 -22.97 -0.14 10.64
CA GLY A 343 -24.20 0.58 10.90
C GLY A 343 -23.92 2.08 11.08
N LEU A 344 -24.91 2.92 10.81
CA LEU A 344 -24.79 4.37 11.05
C LEU A 344 -24.34 4.64 12.48
N PHE A 345 -24.85 3.87 13.44
CA PHE A 345 -24.49 3.91 14.85
C PHE A 345 -22.97 3.74 15.09
N THR A 346 -22.37 2.69 14.55
CA THR A 346 -20.94 2.38 14.73
C THR A 346 -20.05 3.42 14.08
N ARG A 347 -20.44 3.93 12.90
CA ARG A 347 -19.74 5.04 12.25
C ARG A 347 -19.83 6.33 13.07
N THR A 348 -20.99 6.63 13.64
CA THR A 348 -21.18 7.80 14.50
C THR A 348 -20.35 7.68 15.77
N ILE A 349 -20.31 6.52 16.43
CA ILE A 349 -19.47 6.31 17.60
C ILE A 349 -17.99 6.47 17.25
N PHE A 350 -17.53 5.88 16.15
CA PHE A 350 -16.15 6.03 15.68
C PHE A 350 -15.76 7.51 15.51
N ILE A 351 -16.59 8.29 14.81
CA ILE A 351 -16.31 9.72 14.58
C ILE A 351 -16.30 10.49 15.91
N LEU A 352 -17.29 10.24 16.78
CA LEU A 352 -17.38 10.94 18.06
C LEU A 352 -16.23 10.56 19.00
N SER A 353 -15.88 9.27 19.10
CA SER A 353 -14.77 8.82 19.95
C SER A 353 -13.46 9.44 19.48
N TRP A 354 -13.20 9.42 18.16
CA TRP A 354 -12.02 10.03 17.57
C TRP A 354 -11.94 11.53 17.84
N ILE A 355 -13.05 12.28 17.66
CA ILE A 355 -13.08 13.74 17.93
C ILE A 355 -12.80 14.02 19.41
N ILE A 356 -13.45 13.28 20.31
CA ILE A 356 -13.30 13.46 21.76
C ILE A 356 -11.87 13.12 22.19
N ALA A 357 -11.33 11.99 21.71
CA ALA A 357 -9.98 11.54 22.02
C ALA A 357 -8.93 12.52 21.47
N PHE A 358 -9.12 13.03 20.25
CA PHE A 358 -8.22 14.03 19.67
C PHE A 358 -8.22 15.33 20.47
N ALA A 359 -9.40 15.86 20.79
CA ALA A 359 -9.52 17.07 21.60
C ALA A 359 -8.90 16.89 23.00
N ALA A 360 -9.18 15.75 23.65
CA ALA A 360 -8.63 15.44 24.97
C ALA A 360 -7.10 15.28 24.94
N ALA A 361 -6.55 14.67 23.89
CA ALA A 361 -5.11 14.50 23.73
C ALA A 361 -4.39 15.83 23.42
N LEU A 362 -5.02 16.76 22.70
CA LEU A 362 -4.47 18.11 22.49
C LEU A 362 -4.46 18.94 23.78
N MET A 363 -5.39 18.69 24.69
CA MET A 363 -5.44 19.35 26.00
C MET A 363 -4.50 18.70 27.02
N ALA A 364 -3.91 17.54 26.70
CA ALA A 364 -3.01 16.83 27.58
C ALA A 364 -1.60 17.42 27.49
N GLU A 365 -1.01 17.73 28.66
CA GLU A 365 0.33 18.30 28.77
C GLU A 365 1.40 17.25 29.08
N ASP A 366 1.02 15.97 29.19
CA ASP A 366 1.93 14.89 29.54
C ASP A 366 1.80 13.66 28.63
N PHE A 367 2.95 13.01 28.42
CA PHE A 367 3.10 11.79 27.62
C PHE A 367 2.14 10.67 28.03
N TYR A 368 1.99 10.41 29.34
CA TYR A 368 1.21 9.28 29.83
C TYR A 368 -0.28 9.45 29.54
N THR A 369 -0.81 10.65 29.72
CA THR A 369 -2.20 10.98 29.41
C THR A 369 -2.48 10.83 27.91
N ILE A 370 -1.61 11.37 27.04
CA ILE A 370 -1.75 11.26 25.59
C ILE A 370 -1.83 9.79 25.17
N VAL A 371 -0.84 8.99 25.58
CA VAL A 371 -0.75 7.57 25.20
C VAL A 371 -1.92 6.77 25.77
N THR A 372 -2.38 7.08 26.99
CA THR A 372 -3.53 6.42 27.61
C THR A 372 -4.82 6.70 26.82
N ILE A 373 -5.07 7.97 26.46
CA ILE A 373 -6.24 8.34 25.65
C ILE A 373 -6.19 7.62 24.30
N THR A 374 -5.04 7.64 23.63
CA THR A 374 -4.86 6.96 22.34
C THR A 374 -5.07 5.45 22.45
N LEU A 375 -4.55 4.81 23.50
CA LEU A 375 -4.74 3.36 23.72
C LEU A 375 -6.21 3.02 23.93
N VAL A 376 -6.91 3.77 24.77
CA VAL A 376 -8.34 3.56 25.05
C VAL A 376 -9.16 3.73 23.77
N ASP A 377 -8.94 4.80 23.00
CA ASP A 377 -9.65 5.04 21.73
C ASP A 377 -9.34 3.94 20.70
N THR A 378 -8.07 3.56 20.54
CA THR A 378 -7.66 2.50 19.61
C THR A 378 -8.30 1.16 19.96
N LEU A 379 -8.34 0.78 21.25
CA LEU A 379 -8.97 -0.45 21.70
C LEU A 379 -10.49 -0.41 21.54
N LEU A 380 -11.13 0.72 21.84
CA LEU A 380 -12.57 0.93 21.65
C LEU A 380 -12.95 0.75 20.18
N ILE A 381 -12.26 1.44 19.27
CA ILE A 381 -12.51 1.36 17.83
C ILE A 381 -12.28 -0.06 17.32
N SER A 382 -11.17 -0.68 17.72
CA SER A 382 -10.87 -2.07 17.36
C SER A 382 -12.01 -2.99 17.81
N TYR A 383 -12.44 -2.88 19.07
CA TYR A 383 -13.55 -3.67 19.62
C TYR A 383 -14.85 -3.48 18.85
N LEU A 384 -15.22 -2.25 18.50
CA LEU A 384 -16.43 -1.95 17.73
C LEU A 384 -16.42 -2.63 16.35
N MET A 385 -15.28 -2.57 15.66
CA MET A 385 -15.09 -3.27 14.37
C MET A 385 -15.25 -4.79 14.53
N PHE A 386 -14.71 -5.37 15.60
CA PHE A 386 -14.80 -6.82 15.86
C PHE A 386 -16.18 -7.30 16.32
N GLN A 387 -16.92 -6.48 17.06
CA GLN A 387 -18.22 -6.88 17.58
C GLN A 387 -19.23 -7.08 16.45
N GLU A 388 -19.23 -6.19 15.45
CA GLU A 388 -20.10 -6.33 14.28
C GLU A 388 -19.79 -7.60 13.48
N VAL A 389 -18.51 -7.99 13.40
CA VAL A 389 -18.09 -9.23 12.76
C VAL A 389 -18.70 -10.45 13.46
N LYS A 390 -18.64 -10.52 14.79
CA LYS A 390 -19.15 -11.67 15.56
C LYS A 390 -20.68 -11.77 15.57
N LEU A 391 -21.40 -10.65 15.47
CA LEU A 391 -22.87 -10.66 15.50
C LEU A 391 -23.50 -11.23 14.22
N HIS A 392 -22.70 -11.44 13.17
CA HIS A 392 -23.16 -11.90 11.87
C HIS A 392 -22.43 -13.15 11.34
N VAL A 393 -21.61 -13.79 12.17
CA VAL A 393 -21.08 -15.15 11.99
C VAL A 393 -21.87 -16.08 12.89
#